data_AF-R7ICQ2-F1
#
_entry.id   AF-R7ICQ2-F1
#
_cell.length_a   1.000
_cell.length_b   1.000
_cell.length_c   1.000
_cell.angle_alpha   90.00
_cell.angle_beta   90.00
_cell.angle_gamma   90.00
#
_symmetry.space_group_name_H-M   'P 1'
#
loop_
_entity.id
_entity.type
_entity.pdbx_description
1 polymer ?
#
loop_
_entity_poly.entity_id
_entity_poly.type
_entity_poly.pdbx_seq_one_letter_code
_entity_poly.pdbx_strand_id
1 'polypeptide(L)'
;MSSGDYTGEDSYHAKGFTGSLEAGYTFGLKDWVSASGVQNAARLQLQGQVIRMGVRADSFVDNQGTLVEGLGYGNVRTRLGATLYHLFTNDRTGTAVKPYLSVNWLHDTKAFGTAFDTTENHIQGSRNVGEVKLGVEGRITKNLNLWVYTGYQGGDHGYRNVEALVGVKALF
;
A
#
# COMPACT_ATOMS: atom_id res chain seq x y z
N MET A 1 7.51 -27.17 40.86
CA MET A 1 7.86 -25.77 40.51
C MET A 1 9.22 -25.80 39.83
N SER A 2 9.30 -25.41 38.56
CA SER A 2 10.54 -24.92 37.95
C SER A 2 10.09 -23.92 36.88
N SER A 3 10.10 -22.65 37.26
CA SER A 3 9.90 -21.51 36.37
C SER A 3 11.19 -21.35 35.58
N GLY A 4 11.09 -21.37 34.25
CA GLY A 4 12.17 -20.98 33.34
C GLY A 4 11.74 -19.69 32.66
N ASP A 5 12.32 -18.58 33.08
CA ASP A 5 12.18 -17.27 32.46
C ASP A 5 12.79 -17.29 31.05
N TYR A 6 11.94 -17.28 30.03
CA TYR A 6 12.35 -17.07 28.64
C TYR A 6 12.15 -15.59 28.29
N THR A 7 12.97 -14.71 28.86
CA THR A 7 13.14 -13.33 28.40
C THR A 7 14.47 -13.23 27.65
N GLY A 8 14.48 -13.72 26.41
CA GLY A 8 15.51 -13.41 25.41
C GLY A 8 14.88 -12.50 24.37
N GLU A 9 15.14 -11.19 24.44
CA GLU A 9 14.79 -10.26 23.38
C GLU A 9 15.82 -10.43 22.26
N ASP A 10 15.53 -11.28 21.28
CA ASP A 10 16.39 -11.44 20.11
C ASP A 10 16.25 -10.23 19.19
N SER A 11 17.16 -9.26 19.36
CA SER A 11 17.25 -8.08 18.52
C SER A 11 17.82 -8.43 17.13
N TYR A 12 16.95 -8.77 16.20
CA TYR A 12 17.35 -9.04 14.82
C TYR A 12 17.55 -7.74 14.03
N HIS A 13 18.77 -7.50 13.54
CA HIS A 13 19.07 -6.37 12.66
C HIS A 13 18.98 -6.80 11.20
N ALA A 14 17.85 -6.53 10.54
CA ALA A 14 17.72 -6.68 9.10
C ALA A 14 18.34 -5.46 8.38
N LYS A 15 19.38 -5.66 7.56
CA LYS A 15 19.87 -4.65 6.61
C LYS A 15 19.46 -5.07 5.21
N GLY A 16 18.79 -4.18 4.48
CA GLY A 16 18.32 -4.50 3.14
C GLY A 16 18.11 -3.25 2.31
N PHE A 17 18.13 -3.43 1.00
CA PHE A 17 17.80 -2.36 0.05
C PHE A 17 16.49 -2.70 -0.64
N THR A 18 15.58 -1.72 -0.68
CA THR A 18 14.34 -1.82 -1.44
C THR A 18 14.36 -0.77 -2.54
N GLY A 19 14.20 -1.21 -3.78
CA GLY A 19 14.04 -0.33 -4.93
C GLY A 19 12.62 -0.45 -5.49
N SER A 20 12.06 0.64 -5.98
CA SER A 20 10.76 0.64 -6.65
C SER A 20 10.81 1.45 -7.94
N LEU A 21 10.15 0.93 -8.97
CA LEU A 21 9.88 1.64 -10.21
C LEU A 21 8.37 1.85 -10.32
N GLU A 22 7.96 3.08 -10.59
CA GLU A 22 6.54 3.44 -10.72
C GLU A 22 6.31 4.15 -12.04
N ALA A 23 5.22 3.79 -12.71
CA ALA A 23 4.75 4.42 -13.93
C ALA A 23 3.24 4.62 -13.83
N GLY A 24 2.73 5.74 -14.34
CA GLY A 24 1.30 6.00 -14.33
C GLY A 24 0.89 6.99 -15.41
N TYR A 25 -0.39 6.96 -15.74
CA TYR A 25 -1.01 7.84 -16.73
C TYR A 25 -2.40 8.26 -16.27
N THR A 26 -2.73 9.54 -16.48
CA THR A 26 -4.03 10.11 -16.14
C THR A 26 -4.81 10.44 -17.40
N PHE A 27 -5.90 9.71 -17.63
CA PHE A 27 -6.85 9.94 -18.71
C PHE A 27 -7.86 11.02 -18.31
N GLY A 28 -8.06 12.00 -19.21
CA GLY A 28 -9.18 12.93 -19.15
C GLY A 28 -10.46 12.26 -19.61
N LEU A 29 -11.45 12.07 -18.72
CA LEU A 29 -12.73 11.49 -19.11
C LEU A 29 -13.69 12.57 -19.59
N LYS A 30 -13.88 13.61 -18.77
CA LYS A 30 -14.81 14.69 -19.07
C LYS A 30 -14.52 15.91 -18.22
N ASP A 31 -14.42 17.06 -18.87
CA ASP A 31 -14.28 18.35 -18.22
C ASP A 31 -15.50 19.21 -18.58
N TRP A 32 -16.10 19.90 -17.60
CA TRP A 32 -17.24 20.80 -17.83
C TRP A 32 -17.34 21.88 -16.75
N VAL A 33 -18.07 22.95 -17.04
CA VAL A 33 -18.34 24.03 -16.09
C VAL A 33 -19.82 24.03 -15.75
N SER A 34 -20.17 23.96 -14.47
CA SER A 34 -21.56 24.06 -14.00
C SER A 34 -22.08 25.49 -14.13
N ALA A 35 -23.41 25.67 -14.20
CA ALA A 35 -24.04 27.00 -14.24
C ALA A 35 -23.64 27.91 -13.05
N SER A 36 -23.28 27.32 -11.91
CA SER A 36 -22.74 28.00 -10.73
C SER A 36 -21.29 28.49 -10.89
N GLY A 37 -20.60 28.15 -11.99
CA GLY A 37 -19.20 28.48 -12.25
C GLY A 37 -18.19 27.50 -11.65
N VAL A 38 -18.64 26.35 -11.13
CA VAL A 38 -17.76 25.30 -10.62
C VAL A 38 -17.16 24.52 -11.80
N GLN A 39 -15.84 24.41 -11.83
CA GLN A 39 -15.12 23.58 -12.79
C GLN A 39 -15.15 22.12 -12.32
N ASN A 40 -15.56 21.23 -13.21
CA ASN A 40 -15.68 19.81 -12.97
C ASN A 40 -14.74 19.08 -13.92
N ALA A 41 -13.91 18.18 -13.39
CA ALA A 41 -13.03 17.35 -14.20
C ALA A 41 -13.03 15.92 -13.68
N ALA A 42 -13.57 15.00 -14.48
CA ALA A 42 -13.55 13.57 -14.22
C ALA A 42 -12.30 12.96 -14.87
N ARG A 43 -11.49 12.27 -14.07
CA ARG A 43 -10.20 11.72 -14.49
C ARG A 43 -10.04 10.27 -14.03
N LEU A 44 -9.43 9.46 -14.88
CA LEU A 44 -9.06 8.08 -14.55
C LEU A 44 -7.54 7.97 -14.58
N GLN A 45 -6.94 7.70 -13.43
CA GLN A 45 -5.50 7.47 -13.31
C GLN A 45 -5.23 5.96 -13.26
N LEU A 46 -4.38 5.48 -14.15
CA LEU A 46 -3.81 4.13 -14.05
C LEU A 46 -2.37 4.26 -13.56
N GLN A 47 -1.98 3.42 -12.63
CA GLN A 47 -0.62 3.38 -12.09
C GLN A 47 -0.16 1.94 -11.94
N GLY A 48 1.11 1.70 -12.20
CA GLY A 48 1.80 0.44 -12.01
C GLY A 48 3.09 0.69 -11.26
N GLN A 49 3.32 -0.06 -10.20
CA GLN A 49 4.53 0.02 -9.39
C GLN A 49 5.12 -1.38 -9.26
N VAL A 50 6.43 -1.49 -9.42
CA VAL A 50 7.20 -2.71 -9.23
C VAL A 50 8.23 -2.45 -8.16
N ILE A 51 8.09 -3.12 -7.03
CA ILE A 51 8.98 -3.00 -5.88
C ILE A 51 9.83 -4.27 -5.83
N ARG A 52 11.15 -4.10 -5.95
CA ARG A 52 12.12 -5.18 -5.76
C ARG A 52 12.72 -5.05 -4.36
N MET A 53 12.44 -6.05 -3.53
CA MET A 53 12.97 -6.13 -2.17
C MET A 53 14.22 -7.02 -2.19
N GLY A 54 15.38 -6.37 -2.14
CA GLY A 54 16.69 -7.02 -2.08
C GLY A 54 17.22 -7.05 -0.65
N VAL A 55 16.43 -7.57 0.29
CA VAL A 55 16.89 -7.75 1.67
C VAL A 55 17.77 -9.00 1.70
N ARG A 56 19.08 -8.80 1.91
CA ARG A 56 20.00 -9.88 2.26
C ARG A 56 19.96 -10.01 3.78
N ALA A 57 19.29 -11.04 4.27
CA ALA A 57 19.65 -11.58 5.57
C ALA A 57 20.98 -12.31 5.36
N ASP A 58 22.09 -11.80 5.92
CA ASP A 58 23.30 -12.61 6.01
C ASP A 58 22.94 -13.89 6.76
N SER A 59 23.29 -15.04 6.19
CA SER A 59 23.03 -16.34 6.79
C SER A 59 23.76 -16.44 8.13
N PHE A 60 23.02 -16.74 9.20
CA PHE A 60 23.62 -17.11 10.47
C PHE A 60 23.20 -18.53 10.81
N VAL A 61 24.19 -19.34 11.19
CA VAL A 61 24.00 -20.68 11.74
C VAL A 61 23.72 -20.49 13.23
N ASP A 62 22.54 -20.90 13.70
CA ASP A 62 22.24 -20.94 15.13
C ASP A 62 23.31 -21.77 15.87
N ASN A 63 23.53 -21.49 17.15
CA ASN A 63 24.48 -22.17 18.03
C ASN A 63 24.20 -23.69 18.19
N GLN A 64 23.10 -24.19 17.60
CA GLN A 64 22.67 -25.58 17.51
C GLN A 64 22.93 -26.22 16.13
N GLY A 65 23.52 -25.49 15.17
CA GLY A 65 23.85 -26.02 13.83
C GLY A 65 22.72 -25.96 12.80
N THR A 66 21.64 -25.22 13.05
CA THR A 66 20.52 -25.08 12.11
C THR A 66 20.71 -23.86 11.21
N LEU A 67 20.77 -24.09 9.90
CA LEU A 67 20.89 -23.05 8.87
C LEU A 67 19.51 -22.44 8.63
N VAL A 68 19.25 -21.27 9.21
CA VAL A 68 17.99 -20.54 8.99
C VAL A 68 18.18 -19.61 7.79
N GLU A 69 17.88 -20.11 6.60
CA GLU A 69 17.77 -19.27 5.40
C GLU A 69 16.41 -18.58 5.38
N GLY A 70 16.42 -17.24 5.48
CA GLY A 70 15.23 -16.44 5.22
C GLY A 70 14.79 -16.59 3.76
N LEU A 71 13.76 -17.40 3.50
CA LEU A 71 13.16 -17.56 2.18
C LEU A 71 12.37 -16.30 1.79
N GLY A 72 13.08 -15.33 1.23
CA GLY A 72 12.52 -14.08 0.68
C GLY A 72 13.42 -13.39 -0.34
N TYR A 73 14.51 -14.05 -0.77
CA TYR A 73 15.51 -13.47 -1.65
C TYR A 73 14.90 -13.09 -3.01
N GLY A 74 14.90 -11.78 -3.29
CA GLY A 74 14.45 -11.21 -4.55
C GLY A 74 12.95 -11.24 -4.77
N ASN A 75 12.13 -11.09 -3.71
CA ASN A 75 10.70 -10.90 -3.94
C ASN A 75 10.46 -9.60 -4.73
N VAL A 76 9.65 -9.74 -5.78
CA VAL A 76 9.18 -8.64 -6.60
C VAL A 76 7.69 -8.53 -6.33
N ARG A 77 7.31 -7.38 -5.76
CA ARG A 77 5.93 -6.99 -5.55
C ARG A 77 5.52 -6.07 -6.70
N THR A 78 4.55 -6.51 -7.48
CA THR A 78 3.90 -5.68 -8.49
C THR A 78 2.60 -5.16 -7.92
N ARG A 79 2.36 -3.85 -8.01
CA ARG A 79 1.11 -3.20 -7.65
C ARG A 79 0.54 -2.54 -8.90
N LEU A 80 -0.64 -2.95 -9.31
CA LEU A 80 -1.40 -2.27 -10.35
C LEU A 80 -2.57 -1.55 -9.70
N GLY A 81 -2.73 -0.27 -9.98
CA GLY A 81 -3.76 0.57 -9.40
C GLY A 81 -4.54 1.33 -10.46
N ALA A 82 -5.83 1.49 -10.24
CA ALA A 82 -6.68 2.40 -11.01
C ALA A 82 -7.42 3.32 -10.03
N THR A 83 -7.27 4.61 -10.19
CA THR A 83 -7.92 5.64 -9.36
C THR A 83 -8.83 6.48 -10.24
N LEU A 84 -10.13 6.35 -10.06
CA LEU A 84 -11.13 7.23 -10.62
C LEU A 84 -11.37 8.37 -9.63
N TYR A 85 -11.22 9.61 -10.07
CA TYR A 85 -11.51 10.76 -9.23
C TYR A 85 -12.22 11.86 -10.00
N HIS A 86 -12.98 12.65 -9.26
CA HIS A 86 -13.68 13.80 -9.81
C HIS A 86 -13.22 15.06 -9.08
N LEU A 87 -12.71 16.05 -9.82
CA LEU A 87 -12.29 17.33 -9.28
C LEU A 87 -13.42 18.34 -9.39
N PHE A 88 -13.88 18.85 -8.26
CA PHE A 88 -14.74 20.02 -8.15
C PHE A 88 -13.88 21.21 -7.73
N THR A 89 -13.64 22.14 -8.63
CA THR A 89 -12.85 23.35 -8.33
C THR A 89 -13.74 24.58 -8.38
N ASN A 90 -13.76 25.34 -7.29
CA ASN A 90 -14.44 26.62 -7.22
C ASN A 90 -13.40 27.72 -7.01
N ASP A 91 -13.03 28.41 -8.08
CA ASP A 91 -12.01 29.46 -8.03
C ASP A 91 -12.47 30.70 -7.25
N ARG A 92 -13.78 30.97 -7.18
CA ARG A 92 -14.31 32.13 -6.44
C ARG A 92 -14.08 31.99 -4.94
N THR A 93 -14.26 30.80 -4.39
CA THR A 93 -14.04 30.52 -2.96
C THR A 93 -12.64 29.96 -2.69
N GLY A 94 -11.87 29.62 -3.73
CA GLY A 94 -10.58 28.94 -3.62
C GLY A 94 -10.69 27.49 -3.14
N THR A 95 -11.89 26.93 -3.07
CA THR A 95 -12.17 25.58 -2.56
C THR A 95 -12.00 24.57 -3.68
N ALA A 96 -11.46 23.39 -3.35
CA ALA A 96 -11.45 22.26 -4.27
C ALA A 96 -11.82 20.98 -3.54
N VAL A 97 -12.64 20.13 -4.14
CA VAL A 97 -13.03 18.83 -3.57
C VAL A 97 -12.76 17.75 -4.60
N LYS A 98 -12.12 16.67 -4.16
CA LYS A 98 -11.66 15.56 -4.98
C LYS A 98 -12.08 14.24 -4.33
N PRO A 99 -13.34 13.79 -4.49
CA PRO A 99 -13.67 12.40 -4.22
C PRO A 99 -12.90 11.48 -5.19
N TYR A 100 -12.44 10.36 -4.67
CA TYR A 100 -11.74 9.35 -5.44
C TYR A 100 -12.12 7.94 -4.98
N LEU A 101 -12.12 7.04 -5.94
CA LEU A 101 -12.20 5.59 -5.76
C LEU A 101 -10.94 5.01 -6.39
N SER A 102 -10.12 4.35 -5.59
CA SER A 102 -8.92 3.65 -6.03
C SER A 102 -9.11 2.17 -5.83
N VAL A 103 -8.76 1.38 -6.84
CA VAL A 103 -8.63 -0.07 -6.75
C VAL A 103 -7.18 -0.40 -6.99
N ASN A 104 -6.57 -1.18 -6.11
CA ASN A 104 -5.20 -1.65 -6.24
C ASN A 104 -5.19 -3.17 -6.19
N TRP A 105 -4.45 -3.78 -7.09
CA TRP A 105 -4.14 -5.19 -7.07
C TRP A 105 -2.65 -5.33 -6.78
N LEU A 106 -2.33 -5.97 -5.66
CA LEU A 106 -0.98 -6.29 -5.26
C LEU A 106 -0.73 -7.76 -5.57
N HIS A 107 0.29 -8.00 -6.38
CA HIS A 107 0.75 -9.32 -6.76
C HIS A 107 2.19 -9.51 -6.30
N ASP A 108 2.44 -10.51 -5.47
CA ASP A 108 3.78 -10.90 -5.06
C ASP A 108 4.24 -12.12 -5.87
N THR A 109 5.38 -11.99 -6.55
CA THR A 109 5.91 -13.07 -7.41
C THR A 109 6.41 -14.26 -6.58
N LYS A 110 6.88 -14.01 -5.36
CA LYS A 110 7.23 -15.03 -4.36
C LYS A 110 6.40 -14.80 -3.10
N ALA A 111 5.82 -15.86 -2.56
CA ALA A 111 5.22 -15.79 -1.23
C ALA A 111 6.36 -15.66 -0.21
N PHE A 112 6.28 -14.70 0.70
CA PHE A 112 7.14 -14.68 1.88
C PHE A 112 6.81 -15.92 2.71
N GLY A 113 7.82 -16.69 3.11
CA GLY A 113 7.66 -17.86 3.97
C GLY A 113 8.97 -18.20 4.67
N THR A 114 8.89 -19.07 5.67
CA THR A 114 10.03 -19.70 6.34
C THR A 114 9.87 -21.20 6.13
N ALA A 115 10.86 -21.86 5.52
CA ALA A 115 10.87 -23.32 5.45
C ALA A 115 11.42 -23.85 6.77
N PHE A 116 10.61 -24.66 7.46
CA PHE A 116 11.10 -25.58 8.48
C PHE A 116 10.88 -27.00 7.95
N ASP A 117 12.00 -27.70 7.76
CA ASP A 117 12.16 -29.15 7.67
C ASP A 117 11.04 -29.93 6.95
N THR A 118 11.21 -30.12 5.63
CA THR A 118 10.55 -31.15 4.81
C THR A 118 9.03 -31.14 4.65
N THR A 119 8.31 -30.13 5.14
CA THR A 119 6.91 -29.88 4.73
C THR A 119 6.77 -28.44 4.25
N GLU A 120 6.57 -28.26 2.94
CA GLU A 120 6.43 -26.94 2.30
C GLU A 120 5.13 -26.23 2.72
N ASN A 121 5.10 -25.66 3.93
CA ASN A 121 4.04 -24.74 4.33
C ASN A 121 4.36 -23.34 3.80
N HIS A 122 4.02 -23.11 2.53
CA HIS A 122 3.90 -21.78 1.99
C HIS A 122 2.88 -20.97 2.81
N ILE A 123 3.16 -19.70 3.11
CA ILE A 123 2.10 -18.74 3.48
C ILE A 123 1.26 -18.51 2.22
N GLN A 124 0.37 -19.46 1.94
CA GLN A 124 -0.60 -19.42 0.87
C GLN A 124 -1.70 -18.44 1.29
N GLY A 125 -1.68 -17.23 0.72
CA GLY A 125 -2.75 -16.25 0.98
C GLY A 125 -2.41 -14.81 0.56
N SER A 126 -1.15 -14.40 0.64
CA SER A 126 -0.72 -13.02 0.31
C SER A 126 -0.23 -12.84 -1.12
N ARG A 127 -0.33 -13.87 -1.99
CA ARG A 127 0.20 -13.79 -3.36
C ARG A 127 -0.60 -12.82 -4.22
N ASN A 128 -1.89 -12.69 -3.97
CA ASN A 128 -2.79 -11.74 -4.62
C ASN A 128 -3.64 -11.05 -3.56
N VAL A 129 -3.50 -9.73 -3.42
CA VAL A 129 -4.33 -8.93 -2.53
C VAL A 129 -5.02 -7.86 -3.35
N GLY A 130 -6.35 -7.83 -3.27
CA GLY A 130 -7.16 -6.75 -3.79
C GLY A 130 -7.39 -5.71 -2.70
N GLU A 131 -7.16 -4.45 -3.03
CA GLU A 131 -7.44 -3.31 -2.18
C GLU A 131 -8.40 -2.37 -2.90
N VAL A 132 -9.42 -1.90 -2.20
CA VAL A 132 -10.33 -0.85 -2.66
C VAL A 132 -10.28 0.28 -1.65
N LYS A 133 -10.07 1.50 -2.11
CA LYS A 133 -10.00 2.71 -1.31
C LYS A 133 -11.00 3.72 -1.82
N LEU A 134 -11.82 4.25 -0.92
CA LEU A 134 -12.77 5.31 -1.18
C LEU A 134 -12.38 6.49 -0.30
N GLY A 135 -12.14 7.64 -0.90
CA GLY A 135 -11.74 8.82 -0.15
C GLY A 135 -12.23 10.11 -0.77
N VAL A 136 -12.08 11.17 -0.01
CA VAL A 136 -12.31 12.54 -0.46
C VAL A 136 -11.20 13.42 0.08
N GLU A 137 -10.64 14.22 -0.81
CA GLU A 137 -9.68 15.26 -0.47
C GLU A 137 -10.31 16.62 -0.72
N GLY A 138 -10.30 17.49 0.28
CA GLY A 138 -10.86 18.82 0.23
C GLY A 138 -9.82 19.87 0.58
N ARG A 139 -9.58 20.81 -0.33
CA ARG A 139 -8.93 22.09 0.00
C ARG A 139 -9.98 23.02 0.59
N ILE A 140 -9.98 23.14 1.91
CA ILE A 140 -10.91 23.97 2.67
C ILE A 140 -10.55 25.45 2.51
N THR A 141 -9.25 25.76 2.56
CA THR A 141 -8.72 27.12 2.41
C THR A 141 -7.42 27.05 1.62
N LYS A 142 -6.87 28.17 1.15
CA LYS A 142 -5.58 28.20 0.42
C LYS A 142 -4.42 27.54 1.20
N ASN A 143 -4.52 27.50 2.52
CA ASN A 143 -3.49 27.01 3.44
C ASN A 143 -3.89 25.70 4.16
N LEU A 144 -5.07 25.13 3.90
CA LEU A 144 -5.57 23.96 4.62
C LEU A 144 -6.19 22.94 3.68
N ASN A 145 -5.57 21.77 3.63
CA ASN A 145 -6.06 20.60 2.93
C ASN A 145 -6.46 19.52 3.94
N LEU A 146 -7.64 18.96 3.77
CA LEU A 146 -8.14 17.82 4.53
C LEU A 146 -8.27 16.63 3.57
N TRP A 147 -7.92 15.44 4.00
CA TRP A 147 -8.21 14.21 3.29
C TRP A 147 -8.75 13.17 4.26
N VAL A 148 -9.69 12.38 3.78
CA VAL A 148 -10.24 11.25 4.51
C VAL A 148 -10.46 10.11 3.53
N TYR A 149 -10.10 8.90 3.92
CA TYR A 149 -10.40 7.71 3.14
C TYR A 149 -10.69 6.51 4.02
N THR A 150 -11.42 5.58 3.44
CA THR A 150 -11.57 4.23 3.95
C THR A 150 -11.08 3.25 2.90
N GLY A 151 -10.39 2.21 3.35
CA GLY A 151 -9.84 1.15 2.54
C GLY A 151 -10.34 -0.20 3.01
N TYR A 152 -10.59 -1.10 2.07
CA TYR A 152 -10.82 -2.50 2.30
C TYR A 152 -9.77 -3.29 1.53
N GLN A 153 -9.02 -4.15 2.22
CA GLN A 153 -8.09 -5.10 1.61
C GLN A 153 -8.64 -6.51 1.81
N GLY A 154 -8.68 -7.29 0.74
CA GLY A 154 -9.06 -8.69 0.74
C GLY A 154 -8.05 -9.54 -0.01
N GLY A 155 -7.66 -10.68 0.54
CA GLY A 155 -6.78 -11.66 -0.09
C GLY A 155 -7.32 -13.08 0.02
N ASP A 156 -6.57 -14.03 -0.54
CA ASP A 156 -6.90 -15.46 -0.42
C ASP A 156 -6.74 -15.92 1.04
N HIS A 157 -7.47 -16.97 1.44
CA HIS A 157 -7.44 -17.58 2.79
C HIS A 157 -7.95 -16.70 3.93
N GLY A 158 -8.85 -15.75 3.65
CA GLY A 158 -9.60 -15.02 4.69
C GLY A 158 -8.90 -13.76 5.20
N TYR A 159 -7.83 -13.31 4.55
CA TYR A 159 -7.22 -12.03 4.86
C TYR A 159 -8.20 -10.89 4.52
N ARG A 160 -8.63 -10.16 5.55
CA ARG A 160 -9.49 -8.99 5.43
C ARG A 160 -8.97 -7.92 6.36
N ASN A 161 -8.71 -6.74 5.81
CA ASN A 161 -8.35 -5.57 6.61
C ASN A 161 -9.24 -4.40 6.19
N VAL A 162 -9.76 -3.66 7.18
CA VAL A 162 -10.51 -2.44 6.95
C VAL A 162 -9.76 -1.31 7.60
N GLU A 163 -9.41 -0.30 6.82
CA GLU A 163 -8.73 0.89 7.30
C GLU A 163 -9.60 2.12 7.08
N ALA A 164 -9.49 3.07 8.01
CA ALA A 164 -10.08 4.38 7.88
C ALA A 164 -9.05 5.39 8.39
N LEU A 165 -8.69 6.34 7.54
CA LEU A 165 -7.64 7.31 7.83
C LEU A 165 -8.16 8.71 7.48
N VAL A 166 -7.86 9.64 8.38
CA VAL A 166 -8.14 11.06 8.21
C VAL A 166 -6.85 11.82 8.46
N GLY A 167 -6.56 12.81 7.63
CA GLY A 167 -5.38 13.62 7.76
C GLY A 167 -5.65 15.07 7.36
N VAL A 168 -4.97 15.97 8.06
CA VAL A 168 -4.99 17.40 7.80
C VAL A 168 -3.59 17.82 7.41
N LYS A 169 -3.48 18.58 6.33
CA LYS A 169 -2.24 19.21 5.88
C LYS A 169 -2.43 20.71 5.91
N ALA A 170 -1.73 21.36 6.84
CA ALA A 170 -1.61 22.82 6.88
C ALA A 170 -0.36 23.25 6.11
N LEU A 171 -0.49 24.28 5.28
CA LEU A 171 0.59 24.95 4.55
C LEU A 171 0.82 26.32 5.22
N PHE A 172 1.95 26.45 5.89
CA PHE A 172 2.43 27.68 6.53
C PHE A 172 3.33 28.48 5.59
#